data_AF-A0A6B9YM90-F1
#
_entry.id   AF-A0A6B9YM90-F1
#
_cell.length_a   1.000
_cell.length_b   1.000
_cell.length_c   1.000
_cell.angle_alpha   90.00
_cell.angle_beta   90.00
_cell.angle_gamma   90.00
#
_symmetry.space_group_name_H-M   'P 1'
#
loop_
_entity.id
_entity.type
_entity.pdbx_description
1 polymer ?
#
loop_
_entity_poly.entity_id
_entity_poly.type
_entity_poly.pdbx_seq_one_letter_code
_entity_poly.pdbx_strand_id
1 'polypeptide(L)'
;MLKRKMTCLSALVFLCFSCKGAKAQDVMVTFYTHGSFWKTNSIGNKHDFYRGNIFDGAQQLFAFGDTFYVQSNRYITLRFVAGPHTFGASSAKRPELRETLNLDLKAGERYFVRVQGETLLFGVQHGRLDLIPCAKAQVELAHAKPLNDQALSEEVRSKQAALVVDEAGPPSCQ
;
A
#
# COMPACT_ATOMS: atom_id res chain seq x y z
N MET A 1 -43.68 68.11 -0.42
CA MET A 1 -44.18 66.72 -0.34
C MET A 1 -43.01 65.75 -0.51
N LEU A 2 -42.94 64.72 0.36
CA LEU A 2 -42.10 63.49 0.35
C LEU A 2 -40.55 63.64 0.33
N LYS A 3 -39.74 62.84 1.03
CA LYS A 3 -39.76 62.13 2.33
C LYS A 3 -38.30 61.68 2.52
N ARG A 4 -37.69 61.92 3.69
CA ARG A 4 -36.42 61.27 4.09
C ARG A 4 -36.58 59.75 3.99
N LYS A 5 -35.50 59.01 3.67
CA LYS A 5 -35.19 57.74 4.36
C LYS A 5 -33.71 57.38 4.23
N MET A 6 -33.12 57.28 5.41
CA MET A 6 -31.83 56.73 5.78
C MET A 6 -31.97 55.20 5.79
N THR A 7 -31.01 54.45 5.25
CA THR A 7 -30.86 53.01 5.55
C THR A 7 -29.40 52.66 5.76
N CYS A 8 -29.17 52.19 6.97
CA CYS A 8 -27.96 51.63 7.56
C CYS A 8 -27.51 50.31 6.91
N LEU A 9 -26.23 50.03 7.16
CA LEU A 9 -25.61 48.73 7.46
C LEU A 9 -25.98 47.53 6.57
N SER A 10 -24.96 46.99 5.91
CA SER A 10 -24.56 45.59 6.10
C SER A 10 -23.12 45.41 5.64
N ALA A 11 -22.17 45.63 6.56
CA ALA A 11 -20.82 45.12 6.41
C ALA A 11 -20.87 43.60 6.59
N LEU A 12 -21.01 42.85 5.49
CA LEU A 12 -20.77 41.42 5.49
C LEU A 12 -19.25 41.21 5.57
N VAL A 13 -18.74 41.20 6.80
CA VAL A 13 -17.41 40.64 7.07
C VAL A 13 -17.52 39.15 6.78
N PHE A 14 -17.10 38.77 5.57
CA PHE A 14 -16.82 37.38 5.22
C PHE A 14 -15.73 36.89 6.18
N LEU A 15 -16.16 36.23 7.26
CA LEU A 15 -15.35 35.31 8.03
C LEU A 15 -14.88 34.24 7.06
N CYS A 16 -13.73 34.48 6.43
CA CYS A 16 -12.91 33.44 5.86
C CYS A 16 -12.47 32.56 7.02
N PHE A 17 -13.34 31.63 7.41
CA PHE A 17 -12.92 30.46 8.16
C PHE A 17 -11.82 29.82 7.31
N SER A 18 -10.59 30.08 7.73
CA SER A 18 -9.43 29.33 7.33
C SER A 18 -9.74 27.90 7.72
N CYS A 19 -10.33 27.15 6.79
CA CYS A 19 -10.36 25.71 6.80
C CYS A 19 -8.88 25.33 6.66
N LYS A 20 -8.17 25.35 7.80
CA LYS A 20 -6.87 24.70 7.94
C LYS A 20 -7.20 23.26 7.63
N GLY A 21 -7.00 22.85 6.38
CA GLY A 21 -7.20 21.48 5.94
C GLY A 21 -6.53 20.61 6.97
N ALA A 22 -7.31 19.79 7.66
CA ALA A 22 -6.76 18.77 8.53
C ALA A 22 -5.75 18.03 7.65
N LYS A 23 -4.46 18.10 8.00
CA LYS A 23 -3.46 17.26 7.34
C LYS A 23 -3.98 15.85 7.54
N ALA A 24 -4.48 15.22 6.47
CA ALA A 24 -4.86 13.83 6.50
C ALA A 24 -3.64 13.09 7.05
N GLN A 25 -3.79 12.43 8.21
CA GLN A 25 -2.68 11.67 8.76
C GLN A 25 -2.45 10.50 7.80
N ASP A 26 -1.28 10.49 7.16
CA ASP A 26 -0.90 9.43 6.25
C ASP A 26 -1.02 8.07 6.95
N VAL A 27 -1.54 7.09 6.22
CA VAL A 27 -1.59 5.69 6.65
C VAL A 27 -0.39 4.96 6.06
N MET A 28 0.28 4.16 6.87
CA MET A 28 1.43 3.38 6.43
C MET A 28 0.99 1.96 6.10
N VAL A 29 1.34 1.44 4.91
CA VAL A 29 1.14 0.04 4.57
C VAL A 29 2.47 -0.58 4.16
N THR A 30 2.88 -1.60 4.88
CA THR A 30 4.08 -2.39 4.60
C THR A 30 3.67 -3.63 3.83
N PHE A 31 4.09 -3.73 2.58
CA PHE A 31 3.95 -4.94 1.78
C PHE A 31 5.21 -5.76 1.87
N TYR A 32 5.10 -7.07 2.09
CA TYR A 32 6.28 -7.92 2.20
C TYR A 32 6.05 -9.35 1.73
N THR A 33 7.10 -9.98 1.24
CA THR A 33 7.13 -11.41 0.91
C THR A 33 7.79 -12.19 2.04
N HIS A 34 7.29 -13.39 2.36
CA HIS A 34 7.89 -14.26 3.39
C HIS A 34 8.11 -15.71 2.89
N GLY A 35 7.94 -15.95 1.59
CA GLY A 35 8.20 -17.25 0.95
C GLY A 35 9.69 -17.46 0.66
N SER A 36 10.17 -18.70 0.77
CA SER A 36 11.53 -19.08 0.35
C SER A 36 11.45 -19.84 -0.97
N PHE A 37 12.28 -19.47 -1.95
CA PHE A 37 12.37 -20.15 -3.26
C PHE A 37 12.58 -21.67 -3.10
N TRP A 38 13.30 -22.11 -2.06
CA TRP A 38 13.56 -23.53 -1.80
C TRP A 38 12.36 -24.32 -1.25
N LYS A 39 11.28 -23.63 -0.87
CA LYS A 39 10.01 -24.22 -0.39
C LYS A 39 8.88 -24.13 -1.44
N THR A 40 9.21 -23.67 -2.65
CA THR A 40 8.29 -23.50 -3.78
C THR A 40 8.11 -24.81 -4.55
N ASN A 41 7.01 -24.97 -5.29
CA ASN A 41 6.67 -26.11 -6.17
C ASN A 41 5.98 -27.35 -5.53
N SER A 42 5.45 -27.27 -4.31
CA SER A 42 4.45 -28.25 -3.88
C SER A 42 3.05 -27.79 -4.29
N ILE A 43 2.34 -28.60 -5.09
CA ILE A 43 0.96 -28.33 -5.49
C ILE A 43 0.10 -28.12 -4.24
N GLY A 44 -0.68 -27.04 -4.19
CA GLY A 44 -1.52 -26.68 -3.05
C GLY A 44 -0.80 -25.93 -1.92
N ASN A 45 0.48 -25.60 -2.08
CA ASN A 45 1.20 -24.76 -1.14
C ASN A 45 0.76 -23.30 -1.26
N LYS A 46 0.31 -22.74 -0.14
CA LYS A 46 -0.18 -21.36 -0.01
C LYS A 46 0.87 -20.38 0.51
N HIS A 47 2.11 -20.83 0.61
CA HIS A 47 3.25 -20.06 1.10
C HIS A 47 4.37 -20.00 0.06
N ASP A 48 3.99 -20.08 -1.21
CA ASP A 48 4.92 -20.00 -2.32
C ASP A 48 5.55 -18.61 -2.39
N PHE A 49 6.73 -18.52 -3.00
CA PHE A 49 7.35 -17.25 -3.34
C PHE A 49 6.46 -16.50 -4.33
N TYR A 50 6.34 -15.18 -4.18
CA TYR A 50 5.58 -14.36 -5.11
C TYR A 50 6.49 -13.54 -6.00
N ARG A 51 6.28 -13.63 -7.32
CA ARG A 51 6.83 -12.70 -8.32
C ARG A 51 5.70 -12.06 -9.11
N GLY A 52 5.61 -10.73 -9.08
CA GLY A 52 4.57 -10.03 -9.80
C GLY A 52 4.36 -8.60 -9.33
N ASN A 53 3.26 -8.02 -9.77
CA ASN A 53 2.91 -6.62 -9.57
C ASN A 53 1.92 -6.47 -8.41
N ILE A 54 2.09 -5.40 -7.64
CA ILE A 54 1.16 -4.97 -6.60
C ILE A 54 0.38 -3.77 -7.10
N PHE A 55 -0.92 -3.78 -6.83
CA PHE A 55 -1.88 -2.78 -7.29
C PHE A 55 -2.66 -2.18 -6.13
N ASP A 56 -3.16 -0.97 -6.33
CA ASP A 56 -4.28 -0.38 -5.60
C ASP A 56 -5.37 0.00 -6.61
N GLY A 57 -6.50 -0.70 -6.55
CA GLY A 57 -7.50 -0.70 -7.61
C GLY A 57 -6.87 -1.11 -8.96
N ALA A 58 -6.95 -0.20 -9.94
CA ALA A 58 -6.36 -0.41 -11.27
C ALA A 58 -4.93 0.12 -11.40
N GLN A 59 -4.41 0.83 -10.39
CA GLN A 59 -3.10 1.48 -10.45
C GLN A 59 -2.02 0.49 -10.00
N GLN A 60 -1.02 0.26 -10.85
CA GLN A 60 0.16 -0.50 -10.45
C GLN A 60 1.05 0.34 -9.53
N LEU A 61 1.38 -0.18 -8.36
CA LEU A 61 2.21 0.48 -7.37
C LEU A 61 3.70 0.15 -7.57
N PHE A 62 4.03 -1.14 -7.55
CA PHE A 62 5.40 -1.65 -7.64
C PHE A 62 5.40 -3.13 -8.03
N ALA A 63 6.57 -3.70 -8.24
CA ALA A 63 6.72 -5.13 -8.55
C ALA A 63 7.74 -5.82 -7.62
N PHE A 64 7.39 -7.01 -7.14
CA PHE A 64 8.35 -7.94 -6.56
C PHE A 64 9.01 -8.75 -7.69
N GLY A 65 10.29 -8.51 -8.00
CA GLY A 65 11.02 -9.35 -8.97
C GLY A 65 12.07 -8.70 -9.87
N ASP A 66 12.72 -7.62 -9.42
CA ASP A 66 13.62 -6.77 -10.24
C ASP A 66 15.04 -7.35 -10.50
N THR A 67 15.33 -8.60 -10.11
CA THR A 67 16.68 -9.16 -10.34
C THR A 67 16.66 -10.63 -10.74
N PHE A 68 17.70 -11.05 -11.48
CA PHE A 68 17.95 -12.44 -11.90
C PHE A 68 18.12 -13.41 -10.72
N TYR A 69 18.57 -12.90 -9.57
CA TYR A 69 18.62 -13.67 -8.32
C TYR A 69 17.42 -13.31 -7.47
N VAL A 70 16.51 -14.27 -7.32
CA VAL A 70 15.31 -14.13 -6.51
C VAL A 70 15.71 -13.83 -5.06
N GLN A 71 15.67 -12.56 -4.68
CA GLN A 71 15.77 -12.17 -3.28
C GLN A 71 14.39 -12.39 -2.66
N SER A 72 14.19 -13.56 -2.05
CA SER A 72 13.09 -13.78 -1.11
C SER A 72 13.23 -12.85 0.09
N ASN A 73 12.11 -12.58 0.76
CA ASN A 73 12.08 -11.77 1.98
C ASN A 73 12.39 -10.29 1.76
N ARG A 74 11.65 -9.66 0.85
CA ARG A 74 11.68 -8.20 0.62
C ARG A 74 10.45 -7.53 1.19
N TYR A 75 10.60 -6.27 1.58
CA TYR A 75 9.48 -5.43 2.01
C TYR A 75 9.56 -4.03 1.38
N ILE A 76 8.42 -3.36 1.27
CA ILE A 76 8.34 -1.95 0.94
C ILE A 76 7.22 -1.31 1.75
N THR A 77 7.47 -0.12 2.25
CA THR A 77 6.49 0.61 3.06
C THR A 77 6.07 1.86 2.32
N LEU A 78 4.77 1.96 2.08
CA LEU A 78 4.14 3.02 1.30
C LEU A 78 3.17 3.84 2.15
N ARG A 79 3.02 5.13 1.82
CA ARG A 79 2.00 6.01 2.41
C ARG A 79 0.75 6.04 1.56
N PHE A 80 -0.40 6.01 2.23
CA PHE A 80 -1.72 6.08 1.64
C PHE A 80 -2.57 7.13 2.33
N VAL A 81 -3.57 7.61 1.61
CA VAL A 81 -4.67 8.37 2.21
C VAL A 81 -5.53 7.41 3.04
N ALA A 82 -6.16 7.92 4.10
CA ALA A 82 -7.15 7.13 4.83
C ALA A 82 -8.41 6.90 3.97
N GLY A 83 -9.06 5.75 4.15
CA GLY A 83 -10.27 5.35 3.44
C GLY A 83 -10.19 3.95 2.83
N PRO A 84 -11.16 3.59 1.97
CA PRO A 84 -11.22 2.27 1.36
C PRO A 84 -10.17 2.11 0.24
N HIS A 85 -9.43 1.02 0.31
CA HIS A 85 -8.46 0.57 -0.70
C HIS A 85 -8.73 -0.88 -1.10
N THR A 86 -8.43 -1.20 -2.36
CA THR A 86 -8.48 -2.58 -2.88
C THR A 86 -7.11 -2.93 -3.39
N PHE A 87 -6.32 -3.56 -2.54
CA PHE A 87 -5.00 -4.03 -2.94
C PHE A 87 -5.11 -5.29 -3.78
N GLY A 88 -4.23 -5.46 -4.76
CA GLY A 88 -4.17 -6.67 -5.58
C GLY A 88 -2.75 -7.12 -5.85
N ALA A 89 -2.55 -8.43 -5.98
CA ALA A 89 -1.28 -9.03 -6.37
C ALA A 89 -1.45 -9.89 -7.62
N SER A 90 -0.87 -9.49 -8.75
CA SER A 90 -0.98 -10.28 -9.99
C SER A 90 0.33 -10.37 -10.77
N SER A 91 0.62 -11.54 -11.32
CA SER A 91 1.65 -11.71 -12.34
C SER A 91 1.20 -11.16 -13.71
N ALA A 92 -0.11 -10.94 -13.89
CA ALA A 92 -0.70 -10.34 -15.07
C ALA A 92 -0.81 -8.80 -14.96
N LYS A 93 -1.40 -8.16 -15.98
CA LYS A 93 -1.60 -6.70 -16.03
C LYS A 93 -2.67 -6.20 -15.05
N ARG A 94 -3.54 -7.07 -14.52
CA ARG A 94 -4.59 -6.74 -13.56
C ARG A 94 -4.86 -7.92 -12.63
N PRO A 95 -5.13 -7.68 -11.34
CA PRO A 95 -5.51 -8.72 -10.40
C PRO A 95 -6.93 -9.23 -10.64
N GLU A 96 -7.11 -10.54 -10.50
CA GLU A 96 -8.44 -11.15 -10.40
C GLU A 96 -9.03 -10.92 -9.00
N LEU A 97 -10.36 -11.05 -8.83
CA LEU A 97 -11.02 -10.80 -7.54
C LEU A 97 -10.40 -11.60 -6.38
N ARG A 98 -10.04 -12.87 -6.63
CA ARG A 98 -9.39 -13.75 -5.64
C ARG A 98 -7.96 -13.33 -5.25
N GLU A 99 -7.36 -12.44 -6.03
CA GLU A 99 -6.02 -11.91 -5.83
C GLU A 99 -6.04 -10.54 -5.13
N THR A 100 -7.22 -10.12 -4.65
CA THR A 100 -7.43 -8.82 -4.01
C THR A 100 -7.70 -8.90 -2.52
N LEU A 101 -7.34 -7.84 -1.81
CA LEU A 101 -7.59 -7.62 -0.40
C LEU A 101 -8.19 -6.21 -0.24
N ASN A 102 -9.44 -6.15 0.20
CA ASN A 102 -10.11 -4.89 0.53
C ASN A 102 -9.77 -4.49 1.97
N LEU A 103 -9.25 -3.27 2.15
CA LEU A 103 -8.93 -2.71 3.46
C LEU A 103 -9.52 -1.32 3.59
N ASP A 104 -10.10 -1.02 4.76
CA ASP A 104 -10.43 0.35 5.15
C ASP A 104 -9.30 0.89 6.02
N LEU A 105 -8.49 1.77 5.41
CA LEU A 105 -7.30 2.35 6.01
C LEU A 105 -7.67 3.49 6.95
N LYS A 106 -7.37 3.33 8.23
CA LYS A 106 -7.65 4.34 9.24
C LYS A 106 -6.46 5.29 9.39
N ALA A 107 -6.77 6.59 9.51
CA ALA A 107 -5.77 7.64 9.68
C ALA A 107 -4.84 7.35 10.87
N GLY A 108 -3.52 7.50 10.67
CA GLY A 108 -2.51 7.28 11.70
C GLY A 108 -2.17 5.83 12.02
N GLU A 109 -2.83 4.85 11.40
CA GLU A 109 -2.55 3.42 11.59
C GLU A 109 -1.42 2.90 10.68
N ARG A 110 -0.87 1.75 11.05
CA ARG A 110 0.09 0.99 10.24
C ARG A 110 -0.47 -0.40 9.92
N TYR A 111 -0.40 -0.82 8.66
CA TYR A 111 -0.87 -2.12 8.19
C TYR A 111 0.29 -2.94 7.61
N PHE A 112 0.22 -4.26 7.78
CA PHE A 112 1.22 -5.19 7.25
C PHE A 112 0.53 -6.19 6.35
N VAL A 113 0.82 -6.11 5.06
CA VAL A 113 0.23 -6.94 4.03
C VAL A 113 1.28 -7.91 3.52
N ARG A 114 1.08 -9.19 3.82
CA ARG A 114 1.94 -10.25 3.30
C ARG A 114 1.49 -10.65 1.91
N VAL A 115 2.45 -10.72 1.01
CA VAL A 115 2.28 -11.13 -0.38
C VAL A 115 2.89 -12.52 -0.57
N GLN A 116 2.07 -13.47 -1.03
CA GLN A 116 2.48 -14.85 -1.27
C GLN A 116 2.03 -15.32 -2.64
N GLY A 117 2.77 -16.29 -3.19
CA GLY A 117 2.30 -17.06 -4.33
C GLY A 117 1.39 -18.19 -3.84
N GLU A 118 0.35 -18.47 -4.60
CA GLU A 118 -0.46 -19.67 -4.46
C GLU A 118 -0.37 -20.46 -5.77
N THR A 119 0.28 -21.63 -5.72
CA THR A 119 0.45 -22.50 -6.88
C THR A 119 -0.75 -23.44 -6.99
N LEU A 120 -1.53 -23.26 -8.04
CA LEU A 120 -2.64 -24.13 -8.39
C LEU A 120 -2.19 -25.30 -9.28
N LEU A 121 -3.13 -26.21 -9.56
CA LEU A 121 -2.98 -27.27 -10.56
C LEU A 121 -2.44 -26.68 -11.87
N PHE A 122 -1.52 -27.40 -12.52
CA PHE A 122 -0.79 -26.99 -13.73
C PHE A 122 0.27 -25.89 -13.56
N GLY A 123 0.68 -25.59 -12.33
CA GLY A 123 1.82 -24.68 -12.08
C GLY A 123 1.49 -23.21 -12.28
N VAL A 124 0.21 -22.85 -12.37
CA VAL A 124 -0.23 -21.45 -12.43
C VAL A 124 -0.10 -20.86 -11.03
N GLN A 125 0.71 -19.80 -10.92
CA GLN A 125 0.91 -19.06 -9.67
C GLN A 125 0.01 -17.83 -9.64
N HIS A 126 -0.84 -17.75 -8.62
CA HIS A 126 -1.65 -16.57 -8.31
C HIS A 126 -1.03 -15.77 -7.19
N GLY A 127 -1.29 -14.45 -7.18
CA GLY A 127 -0.93 -13.62 -6.04
C GLY A 127 -1.99 -13.71 -4.95
N ARG A 128 -1.54 -13.85 -3.71
CA ARG A 128 -2.36 -13.82 -2.51
C ARG A 128 -1.88 -12.73 -1.58
N LEU A 129 -2.83 -11.97 -1.04
CA LEU A 129 -2.60 -10.93 -0.05
C LEU A 129 -3.25 -11.32 1.27
N ASP A 130 -2.47 -11.31 2.35
CA ASP A 130 -2.97 -11.53 3.71
C ASP A 130 -2.69 -10.28 4.56
N LEU A 131 -3.70 -9.80 5.30
CA LEU A 131 -3.46 -8.83 6.38
C LEU A 131 -2.88 -9.56 7.59
N ILE A 132 -1.69 -9.14 8.03
CA ILE A 132 -0.97 -9.80 9.12
C ILE A 132 -0.92 -8.89 10.36
N PRO A 133 -1.23 -9.42 11.57
CA PRO A 133 -1.05 -8.68 12.80
C PRO A 133 0.41 -8.27 13.01
N CYS A 134 0.63 -7.06 13.53
CA CYS A 134 1.97 -6.49 13.60
C CYS A 134 3.00 -7.38 14.31
N ALA A 135 2.66 -7.97 15.47
CA ALA A 135 3.57 -8.85 16.19
C ALA A 135 4.08 -10.04 15.34
N LYS A 136 3.22 -10.57 14.46
CA LYS A 136 3.61 -11.63 13.53
C LYS A 136 4.44 -11.08 12.37
N ALA A 137 4.04 -9.93 11.82
CA ALA A 137 4.78 -9.28 10.75
C ALA A 137 6.22 -8.95 11.17
N GLN A 138 6.44 -8.49 12.40
CA GLN A 138 7.78 -8.21 12.93
C GLN A 138 8.68 -9.44 12.96
N VAL A 139 8.15 -10.59 13.38
CA VAL A 139 8.91 -11.85 13.38
C VAL A 139 9.25 -12.27 11.96
N GLU A 140 8.30 -12.19 11.04
CA GLU A 140 8.49 -12.56 9.62
C GLU A 140 9.46 -11.60 8.90
N LEU A 141 9.47 -10.32 9.30
CA LEU A 141 10.29 -9.27 8.72
C LEU A 141 11.69 -9.15 9.34
N ALA A 142 12.00 -9.88 10.41
CA ALA A 142 13.25 -9.72 11.18
C ALA A 142 14.54 -9.80 10.32
N HIS A 143 14.48 -10.51 9.20
CA HIS A 143 15.59 -10.65 8.25
C HIS A 143 15.25 -10.16 6.84
N ALA A 144 14.16 -9.41 6.70
CA ALA A 144 13.71 -8.89 5.42
C ALA A 144 14.54 -7.66 5.02
N LYS A 145 14.77 -7.50 3.72
CA LYS A 145 15.48 -6.34 3.17
C LYS A 145 14.51 -5.40 2.45
N PRO A 146 14.71 -4.08 2.51
CA PRO A 146 13.88 -3.15 1.74
C PRO A 146 13.98 -3.45 0.25
N LEU A 147 12.88 -3.26 -0.47
CA LEU A 147 12.83 -3.31 -1.93
C LEU A 147 13.56 -2.10 -2.50
N ASN A 148 14.20 -2.25 -3.65
CA ASN A 148 14.89 -1.13 -4.31
C ASN A 148 13.85 -0.15 -4.89
N ASP A 149 14.12 1.15 -4.88
CA ASP A 149 13.30 2.20 -5.49
C ASP A 149 13.00 1.96 -6.98
N GLN A 150 13.89 1.24 -7.69
CA GLN A 150 13.68 0.80 -9.07
C GLN A 150 12.46 -0.11 -9.24
N ALA A 151 11.98 -0.74 -8.17
CA ALA A 151 10.80 -1.58 -8.18
C ALA A 151 9.47 -0.81 -8.23
N LEU A 152 9.47 0.49 -7.91
CA LEU A 152 8.29 1.34 -8.03
C LEU A 152 7.89 1.52 -9.50
N SER A 153 6.59 1.56 -9.79
CA SER A 153 6.10 1.94 -11.13
C SER A 153 6.51 3.38 -11.46
N GLU A 154 6.68 3.71 -12.74
CA GLU A 154 7.05 5.08 -13.15
C GLU A 154 6.08 6.14 -12.63
N GLU A 155 4.78 5.82 -12.64
CA GLU A 155 3.75 6.72 -12.12
C GLU A 155 3.94 6.99 -10.63
N VAL A 156 4.16 5.94 -9.82
CA VAL A 156 4.41 6.10 -8.38
C VAL A 156 5.74 6.78 -8.12
N ARG A 157 6.78 6.45 -8.89
CA ARG A 157 8.10 7.06 -8.82
C ARG A 157 8.04 8.56 -9.14
N SER A 158 7.25 8.97 -10.12
CA SER A 158 7.10 10.39 -10.48
C SER A 158 6.39 11.23 -9.40
N LYS A 159 5.63 10.58 -8.52
CA LYS A 159 4.90 11.21 -7.40
C LYS A 159 5.67 11.14 -6.07
N GLN A 160 7.00 10.87 -6.12
CA GLN A 160 7.91 10.46 -5.03
C GLN A 160 8.03 11.33 -3.76
N ALA A 161 7.19 12.34 -3.53
CA ALA A 161 7.27 13.14 -2.30
C ALA A 161 6.64 12.46 -1.06
N ALA A 162 5.97 11.31 -1.20
CA ALA A 162 5.23 10.71 -0.09
C ALA A 162 5.42 9.19 0.10
N LEU A 163 5.99 8.44 -0.83
CA LEU A 163 5.70 7.00 -0.90
C LEU A 163 6.73 6.03 -0.34
N VAL A 164 7.95 6.41 0.04
CA VAL A 164 8.90 5.43 0.63
C VAL A 164 9.42 5.98 1.95
N VAL A 165 9.22 5.21 3.02
CA VAL A 165 9.94 5.46 4.27
C VAL A 165 11.13 4.53 4.29
N ASP A 166 12.29 5.11 4.06
CA ASP A 166 13.58 4.45 4.16
C ASP A 166 13.89 4.25 5.65
N GLU A 167 13.31 3.21 6.24
CA GLU A 167 13.67 2.78 7.59
C GLU A 167 14.87 1.84 7.47
N ALA A 168 15.97 2.14 8.18
CA ALA A 168 17.19 1.33 8.23
C ALA A 168 16.97 -0.10 8.80
N GLY A 169 15.73 -0.44 9.16
CA GLY A 169 15.28 -1.74 9.64
C GLY A 169 13.78 -1.93 9.35
N PRO A 170 13.24 -3.13 9.60
CA PRO A 170 11.84 -3.40 9.35
C PRO A 170 10.93 -2.50 10.20
N PRO A 171 9.77 -2.06 9.66
CA PRO A 171 8.91 -1.10 10.34
C PRO A 171 8.42 -1.61 11.70
N SER A 172 8.52 -0.73 12.70
CA SER A 172 8.02 -0.99 14.06
C SER A 172 6.48 -0.91 14.12
N CYS A 173 5.89 -1.54 15.15
CA CYS A 173 4.45 -1.45 15.44
C CYS A 173 4.02 -0.11 16.06
N GLN A 174 4.93 0.86 16.21
CA GLN A 174 4.70 2.13 16.90
C GLN A 174 4.82 3.29 15.93
#